data_AF-A0A2V6J6F8-F1
#
_entry.id   AF-A0A2V6J6F8-F1
#
_cell.length_a   1.000
_cell.length_b   1.000
_cell.length_c   1.000
_cell.angle_alpha   90.00
_cell.angle_beta   90.00
_cell.angle_gamma   90.00
#
_symmetry.space_group_name_H-M   'P 1'
#
loop_
_entity.id
_entity.type
_entity.pdbx_description
1 polymer ?
#
loop_
_entity_poly.entity_id
_entity_poly.type
_entity_poly.pdbx_seq_one_letter_code
_entity_poly.pdbx_strand_id
1 'polypeptide(L)'
;MPFDKFDFEEITKERRESIAKTIRTASADELKKLGDQIFPYVEDPWREAFFGFIAQNPGATFHYAVTSDGVHIVYCREKDKGIWFIPGTGKGPLQERGRQTMRQMIERHH
;
A
#
# COMPACT_ATOMS: atom_id res chain seq x y z
N MET A 1 -7.85 11.69 -18.51
CA MET A 1 -7.25 12.26 -17.27
C MET A 1 -5.89 11.61 -17.12
N PRO A 2 -4.80 12.39 -16.98
CA PRO A 2 -3.50 11.79 -16.72
C PRO A 2 -3.58 11.14 -15.34
N PHE A 3 -3.25 9.85 -15.25
CA PHE A 3 -3.06 9.20 -13.96
C PHE A 3 -2.05 10.05 -13.19
N ASP A 4 -2.46 10.68 -12.09
CA ASP A 4 -1.55 11.39 -11.19
C ASP A 4 -0.42 10.43 -10.85
N LYS A 5 0.77 10.76 -11.36
CA LYS A 5 1.99 10.06 -11.00
C LYS A 5 2.20 10.41 -9.54
N PHE A 6 1.80 9.54 -8.62
CA PHE A 6 2.30 9.65 -7.28
C PHE A 6 3.81 9.46 -7.36
N ASP A 7 4.52 10.58 -7.28
CA ASP A 7 5.95 10.61 -7.48
C ASP A 7 6.62 10.06 -6.22
N PHE A 8 6.84 8.73 -6.21
CA PHE A 8 7.64 8.06 -5.20
C PHE A 8 9.11 8.48 -5.24
N GLU A 9 9.52 9.26 -6.24
CA GLU A 9 10.88 9.80 -6.30
C GLU A 9 11.18 10.72 -5.11
N GLU A 10 10.17 11.39 -4.55
CA GLU A 10 10.26 12.17 -3.31
C GLU A 10 9.32 11.59 -2.23
N ILE A 11 9.64 10.40 -1.71
CA ILE A 11 9.14 10.06 -0.36
C ILE A 11 9.86 10.99 0.62
N THR A 12 9.23 12.13 0.89
CA THR A 12 9.68 13.12 1.87
C THR A 12 9.89 12.48 3.23
N LYS A 13 10.71 13.12 4.07
CA LYS A 13 10.99 12.65 5.43
C LYS A 13 9.70 12.43 6.21
N GLU A 14 8.72 13.32 6.07
CA GLU A 14 7.41 13.24 6.74
C GLU A 14 6.60 12.00 6.30
N ARG A 15 6.60 11.69 5.00
CA ARG A 15 5.94 10.46 4.50
C ARG A 15 6.64 9.22 5.04
N ARG A 16 7.98 9.19 5.08
CA ARG A 16 8.75 8.08 5.65
C ARG A 16 8.45 7.88 7.13
N GLU A 17 8.39 8.96 7.90
CA GLU A 17 8.05 8.92 9.32
C GLU A 17 6.61 8.44 9.55
N SER A 18 5.67 8.84 8.69
CA SER A 18 4.28 8.38 8.76
C SER A 18 4.15 6.91 8.41
N ILE A 19 4.86 6.45 7.37
CA ILE A 19 4.96 5.03 7.03
C ILE A 19 5.54 4.28 8.23
N ALA A 20 6.67 4.70 8.80
CA ALA A 20 7.27 4.04 9.95
C ALA A 20 6.32 3.96 11.17
N LYS A 21 5.54 5.01 11.42
CA LYS A 21 4.55 5.02 12.52
C LYS A 21 3.34 4.12 12.27
N THR A 22 2.92 3.97 11.01
CA THR A 22 1.67 3.28 10.66
C THR A 22 1.87 1.90 10.05
N ILE A 23 3.11 1.57 9.65
CA ILE A 23 3.43 0.31 9.00
C ILE A 23 3.14 -0.82 9.97
N ARG A 24 2.28 -1.72 9.52
CA ARG A 24 1.92 -2.93 10.25
C ARG A 24 1.93 -4.11 9.31
N THR A 25 2.38 -5.24 9.84
CA THR A 25 2.21 -6.52 9.20
C THR A 25 0.72 -6.89 9.24
N ALA A 26 0.16 -7.25 8.10
CA ALA A 26 -1.22 -7.65 7.98
C ALA A 26 -1.31 -8.93 7.13
N SER A 27 -2.08 -9.89 7.63
CA SER A 27 -2.44 -11.08 6.86
C SER A 27 -3.41 -10.72 5.72
N ALA A 28 -3.54 -11.62 4.74
CA ALA A 28 -4.49 -11.45 3.64
C ALA A 28 -5.93 -11.22 4.14
N ASP A 29 -6.36 -11.92 5.20
CA ASP A 29 -7.69 -11.79 5.78
C ASP A 29 -7.89 -10.47 6.53
N GLU A 30 -6.87 -9.97 7.23
CA GLU A 30 -6.92 -8.65 7.85
C GLU A 30 -6.98 -7.54 6.80
N LEU A 31 -6.21 -7.66 5.72
CA LEU A 31 -6.29 -6.73 4.62
C LEU A 31 -7.66 -6.76 3.96
N LYS A 32 -8.28 -7.93 3.75
CA LYS A 32 -9.64 -8.02 3.22
C LYS A 32 -10.64 -7.25 4.08
N LYS A 33 -10.63 -7.47 5.40
CA LYS A 33 -11.48 -6.73 6.35
C LYS A 33 -11.23 -5.23 6.30
N LEU A 34 -9.97 -4.82 6.22
CA LEU A 34 -9.60 -3.42 6.08
C LEU A 34 -10.09 -2.85 4.74
N GLY A 35 -9.97 -3.60 3.66
CA GLY A 35 -10.47 -3.24 2.33
C GLY A 35 -11.98 -3.05 2.33
N ASP A 36 -12.75 -3.92 3.02
CA ASP A 36 -14.20 -3.74 3.15
C ASP A 36 -14.58 -2.51 3.99
N GLN A 37 -13.73 -2.11 4.95
CA GLN A 37 -13.92 -0.86 5.71
C GLN A 37 -13.57 0.39 4.89
N ILE A 38 -12.49 0.33 4.09
CA ILE A 38 -12.00 1.45 3.27
C ILE A 38 -12.89 1.65 2.03
N PHE A 39 -13.36 0.55 1.44
CA PHE A 39 -14.13 0.53 0.19
C PHE A 39 -15.53 -0.05 0.43
N PRO A 40 -16.47 0.75 0.97
CA PRO A 40 -17.82 0.29 1.26
C PRO A 40 -18.65 -0.01 0.00
N TYR A 41 -18.25 0.56 -1.15
CA TYR A 41 -18.96 0.38 -2.42
C TYR A 41 -18.29 -0.72 -3.25
N VAL A 42 -19.11 -1.67 -3.73
CA VAL A 42 -18.63 -2.82 -4.51
C VAL A 42 -18.06 -2.42 -5.86
N GLU A 43 -18.57 -1.34 -6.44
CA GLU A 43 -18.20 -0.82 -7.76
C GLU A 43 -16.94 0.05 -7.73
N ASP A 44 -16.31 0.21 -6.56
CA ASP A 44 -15.12 1.01 -6.41
C ASP A 44 -13.93 0.37 -7.16
N PRO A 45 -13.35 1.03 -8.19
CA PRO A 45 -12.23 0.48 -8.95
C PRO A 45 -10.96 0.26 -8.12
N TRP A 46 -10.84 0.93 -6.96
CA TRP A 46 -9.75 0.72 -6.00
C TRP A 46 -9.97 -0.56 -5.19
N ARG A 47 -11.24 -0.91 -4.89
CA ARG A 47 -11.62 -2.19 -4.29
C ARG A 47 -11.10 -3.34 -5.12
N GLU A 48 -11.44 -3.38 -6.40
CA GLU A 48 -11.02 -4.47 -7.30
C GLU A 48 -9.50 -4.63 -7.35
N ALA A 49 -8.75 -3.52 -7.44
CA ALA A 49 -7.28 -3.59 -7.47
C ALA A 49 -6.68 -4.07 -6.14
N PHE A 50 -7.22 -3.60 -5.02
CA PHE A 50 -6.75 -3.98 -3.68
C PHE A 50 -7.00 -5.48 -3.42
N PHE A 51 -8.23 -5.93 -3.60
CA PHE A 51 -8.58 -7.35 -3.43
C PHE A 51 -7.90 -8.24 -4.47
N GLY A 52 -7.78 -7.77 -5.71
CA GLY A 52 -7.05 -8.47 -6.77
C GLY A 52 -5.57 -8.64 -6.45
N PHE A 53 -4.91 -7.64 -5.86
CA PHE A 53 -3.52 -7.73 -5.44
C PHE A 53 -3.32 -8.77 -4.31
N ILE A 54 -4.24 -8.80 -3.34
CA ILE A 54 -4.21 -9.79 -2.26
C ILE A 54 -4.42 -11.20 -2.81
N ALA A 55 -5.43 -11.38 -3.68
CA ALA A 55 -5.76 -12.66 -4.30
C ALA A 55 -4.62 -13.23 -5.17
N GLN A 56 -3.86 -12.37 -5.85
CA GLN A 56 -2.69 -12.79 -6.65
C GLN A 56 -1.50 -13.28 -5.80
N ASN A 57 -1.52 -13.02 -4.49
CA ASN A 57 -0.42 -13.35 -3.58
C ASN A 57 -0.93 -14.13 -2.36
N PRO A 58 -1.51 -15.33 -2.59
CA PRO A 58 -2.03 -16.15 -1.50
C PRO A 58 -0.89 -16.61 -0.60
N GLY A 59 -1.14 -16.62 0.71
CA GLY A 59 -0.15 -17.03 1.72
C GLY A 59 0.98 -16.04 1.97
N ALA A 60 1.00 -14.91 1.27
CA ALA A 60 2.06 -13.93 1.45
C ALA A 60 1.83 -13.04 2.68
N THR A 61 2.93 -12.57 3.26
CA THR A 61 2.92 -11.57 4.33
C THR A 61 2.89 -10.17 3.73
N PHE A 62 1.83 -9.43 4.01
CA PHE A 62 1.67 -8.05 3.53
C PHE A 62 1.99 -7.05 4.63
N HIS A 63 2.40 -5.87 4.21
CA HIS A 63 2.63 -4.72 5.07
C HIS A 63 1.75 -3.60 4.56
N TYR A 64 0.96 -3.03 5.48
CA TYR A 64 0.08 -1.92 5.20
C TYR A 64 0.59 -0.69 5.93
N ALA A 65 0.64 0.43 5.23
CA ALA A 65 1.01 1.73 5.79
C ALA A 65 0.18 2.84 5.18
N VAL A 66 0.09 3.96 5.88
CA VAL A 66 -0.57 5.17 5.41
C VAL A 66 0.41 6.34 5.53
N THR A 67 0.59 7.09 4.46
CA THR A 67 1.43 8.30 4.47
C THR A 67 0.69 9.47 5.13
N SER A 68 1.43 10.54 5.46
CA SER A 68 0.86 11.76 6.06
C SER A 68 -0.20 12.44 5.18
N ASP A 69 -0.11 12.26 3.87
CA ASP A 69 -1.03 12.80 2.86
C ASP A 69 -2.16 11.82 2.46
N GLY A 70 -2.36 10.75 3.23
CA GLY A 70 -3.49 9.83 3.05
C GLY A 70 -3.30 8.79 1.95
N VAL A 71 -2.05 8.52 1.55
CA VAL A 71 -1.77 7.45 0.58
C VAL A 71 -1.65 6.13 1.31
N HIS A 72 -2.50 5.19 0.91
CA HIS A 72 -2.48 3.84 1.41
C HIS A 72 -1.50 3.02 0.58
N ILE A 73 -0.61 2.29 1.26
CA ILE A 73 0.40 1.46 0.64
C ILE A 73 0.22 0.03 1.13
N VAL A 74 0.14 -0.91 0.20
CA VAL A 74 0.18 -2.35 0.48
C VAL A 74 1.41 -2.92 -0.17
N TYR A 75 2.29 -3.54 0.63
CA TYR A 75 3.55 -4.09 0.17
C TYR A 75 3.70 -5.55 0.59
N CYS A 76 3.90 -6.43 -0.39
CA CYS A 76 4.25 -7.83 -0.19
C CYS A 76 5.77 -7.96 -0.23
N ARG A 77 6.37 -8.29 0.92
CA ARG A 77 7.83 -8.39 1.07
C ARG A 77 8.41 -9.56 0.27
N GLU A 78 7.76 -10.71 0.32
CA GLU A 78 8.28 -11.96 -0.28
C GLU A 78 8.40 -11.89 -1.81
N LYS A 79 7.47 -11.20 -2.46
CA LYS A 79 7.46 -11.06 -3.92
C LYS A 79 8.02 -9.72 -4.40
N ASP A 80 8.43 -8.87 -3.47
CA ASP A 80 8.83 -7.48 -3.71
C ASP A 80 7.87 -6.74 -4.65
N LYS A 81 6.57 -6.81 -4.32
CA LYS A 81 5.51 -6.14 -5.07
C LYS A 81 4.70 -5.28 -4.13
N GLY A 82 4.19 -4.17 -4.62
CA GLY A 82 3.27 -3.35 -3.86
C GLY A 82 2.34 -2.57 -4.76
N ILE A 83 1.29 -2.05 -4.15
CA ILE A 83 0.37 -1.11 -4.75
C ILE A 83 0.20 0.07 -3.80
N TRP A 84 -0.12 1.22 -4.37
CA TRP A 84 -0.56 2.38 -3.64
C TRP A 84 -1.91 2.84 -4.16
N PHE A 85 -2.68 3.46 -3.30
CA PHE A 85 -3.93 4.10 -3.68
C PHE A 85 -4.27 5.26 -2.74
N ILE A 86 -4.98 6.23 -3.29
CA ILE A 86 -5.61 7.33 -2.58
C ILE A 86 -7.10 7.22 -2.95
N PRO A 87 -7.99 6.88 -2.01
CA PRO A 87 -9.42 6.80 -2.28
C PRO A 87 -9.93 8.11 -2.91
N GLY A 88 -10.67 8.04 -4.01
CA GLY A 88 -11.17 9.21 -4.72
C GLY A 88 -10.21 9.80 -5.76
N THR A 89 -8.90 9.53 -5.66
CA THR A 89 -7.87 10.28 -6.41
C THR A 89 -7.10 9.41 -7.40
N GLY A 90 -6.50 8.30 -6.96
CA GLY A 90 -5.57 7.57 -7.82
C GLY A 90 -5.06 6.27 -7.24
N LYS A 91 -4.50 5.42 -8.10
CA LYS A 91 -3.82 4.16 -7.71
C LYS A 91 -2.73 3.81 -8.70
N GLY A 92 -1.81 2.97 -8.26
CA GLY A 92 -0.82 2.40 -9.15
C GLY A 92 0.05 1.33 -8.49
N PRO A 93 0.90 0.67 -9.28
CA PRO A 93 1.94 -0.19 -8.74
C PRO A 93 2.95 0.65 -7.95
N LEU A 94 3.48 0.07 -6.88
CA LEU A 94 4.57 0.67 -6.13
C LEU A 94 5.86 0.57 -6.95
N GLN A 95 6.46 1.72 -7.25
CA GLN A 95 7.71 1.79 -8.00
C GLN A 95 8.91 1.27 -7.19
N GLU A 96 10.06 1.07 -7.84
CA GLU A 96 11.26 0.53 -7.21
C GLU A 96 11.69 1.27 -5.93
N ARG A 97 11.78 2.61 -5.95
CA ARG A 97 12.12 3.40 -4.76
C ARG A 97 11.12 3.23 -3.62
N GLY A 98 9.82 3.16 -3.95
CA GLY A 98 8.77 2.89 -2.98
C GLY A 98 8.94 1.53 -2.32
N ARG A 99 9.22 0.48 -3.11
CA ARG A 99 9.50 -0.87 -2.62
C ARG A 99 10.75 -0.92 -1.74
N GLN A 100 11.83 -0.28 -2.15
CA GLN A 100 13.07 -0.16 -1.35
C GLN A 100 12.80 0.52 0.00
N THR A 101 12.02 1.60 0.00
CA THR A 101 11.66 2.32 1.23
C THR A 101 10.85 1.42 2.16
N MET A 102 9.85 0.71 1.63
CA MET A 102 9.06 -0.23 2.44
C MET A 102 9.95 -1.32 3.05
N ARG A 103 10.87 -1.91 2.28
CA ARG A 103 11.84 -2.90 2.81
C ARG A 103 12.67 -2.34 3.97
N GLN A 104 13.25 -1.15 3.77
CA GLN A 104 14.06 -0.50 4.81
C GLN A 104 13.25 -0.18 6.07
N MET A 105 11.98 0.21 5.92
CA MET A 105 11.11 0.48 7.09
C MET A 105 10.77 -0.79 7.84
N ILE A 106 10.49 -1.89 7.12
CA ILE A 106 10.20 -3.19 7.74
C ILE A 106 11.43 -3.71 8.48
N GLU A 107 12.62 -3.61 7.89
CA GLU A 107 13.88 -4.05 8.50
C GLU A 107 14.29 -3.22 9.72
N ARG A 108 13.86 -1.96 9.80
CA ARG A 108 14.12 -1.10 10.97
C ARG A 108 13.15 -1.32 12.13
N HIS A 109 11.99 -1.91 11.88
CA HIS A 109 10.95 -2.16 12.87
C HIS A 109 10.96 -3.59 13.44
N HIS A 110 11.93 -4.42 13.03
CA HIS A 110 12.11 -5.81 13.45
C HIS A 110 13.46 -6.00 14.13
#